data_AF-A0A4D9CUL3-F1
#
_entry.id   AF-A0A4D9CUL3-F1
#
_cell.length_a   1.000
_cell.length_b   1.000
_cell.length_c   1.000
_cell.angle_alpha   90.00
_cell.angle_beta   90.00
_cell.angle_gamma   90.00
#
_symmetry.space_group_name_H-M   'P 1'
#
loop_
_entity.id
_entity.type
_entity.pdbx_description
1 polymer ?
#
loop_
_entity_poly.entity_id
_entity_poly.type
_entity_poly.pdbx_seq_one_letter_code
_entity_poly.pdbx_strand_id
1 'polypeptide(L)'
;MDTIITPTRIESLPGFTVVERIDGLAFVRYNHSTSSPSSTPPAASEKRGEVLYLPGLDGSGCTLGPQISDLVQEFDVWVLSIPADDRSSLSKVVHAVIRHLEGREEER
;
A
#
# COMPACT_ATOMS: atom_id res chain seq x y z
N MET A 1 -29.88 -17.95 2.95
CA MET A 1 -29.10 -16.78 3.42
C MET A 1 -27.73 -16.94 2.81
N ASP A 2 -27.48 -16.27 1.69
CA ASP A 2 -26.16 -16.26 1.07
C ASP A 2 -25.26 -15.30 1.84
N THR A 3 -24.25 -15.85 2.51
CA THR A 3 -23.21 -15.03 3.13
C THR A 3 -22.37 -14.42 2.02
N ILE A 4 -22.51 -13.11 1.81
CA ILE A 4 -21.61 -12.37 0.93
C ILE A 4 -20.24 -12.34 1.63
N ILE A 5 -19.29 -13.13 1.14
CA ILE A 5 -17.90 -13.07 1.58
C ILE A 5 -17.28 -11.84 0.91
N THR A 6 -17.11 -10.76 1.66
CA THR A 6 -16.32 -9.61 1.19
C THR A 6 -14.84 -10.01 1.22
N PRO A 7 -14.12 -9.96 0.09
CA PRO A 7 -12.70 -10.31 0.08
C PRO A 7 -11.89 -9.32 0.93
N THR A 8 -11.00 -9.85 1.76
CA THR A 8 -10.09 -9.06 2.59
C THR A 8 -9.16 -8.22 1.73
N ARG A 9 -8.95 -6.97 2.11
CA ARG A 9 -8.11 -5.99 1.40
C ARG A 9 -7.01 -5.46 2.29
N ILE A 10 -5.88 -5.09 1.69
CA ILE A 10 -4.73 -4.53 2.41
C ILE A 10 -5.12 -3.29 3.24
N GLU A 11 -6.03 -2.45 2.73
CA GLU A 11 -6.53 -1.25 3.44
C GLU A 11 -7.37 -1.55 4.68
N SER A 12 -7.82 -2.79 4.85
CA SER A 12 -8.54 -3.24 6.05
C SER A 12 -7.63 -3.93 7.08
N LEU A 13 -6.36 -4.16 6.74
CA LEU A 13 -5.42 -4.82 7.64
C LEU A 13 -4.80 -3.82 8.65
N PRO A 14 -4.46 -4.28 9.87
CA PRO A 14 -3.76 -3.46 10.84
C PRO A 14 -2.44 -2.92 10.30
N GLY A 15 -2.09 -1.70 10.70
CA GLY A 15 -0.85 -1.05 10.27
C GLY A 15 -0.91 -0.40 8.89
N PHE A 16 -1.99 -0.60 8.11
CA PHE A 16 -2.18 0.08 6.83
C PHE A 16 -3.16 1.25 6.96
N THR A 17 -2.90 2.32 6.22
CA THR A 17 -3.76 3.51 6.17
C THR A 17 -3.92 3.96 4.74
N VAL A 18 -5.16 4.17 4.31
CA VAL A 18 -5.44 4.79 3.01
C VAL A 18 -4.99 6.24 3.08
N VAL A 19 -4.02 6.61 2.26
CA VAL A 19 -3.52 7.98 2.20
C VAL A 19 -4.32 8.78 1.17
N GLU A 20 -4.61 8.17 0.02
CA GLU A 20 -5.34 8.84 -1.04
C GLU A 20 -6.10 7.86 -1.94
N ARG A 21 -6.98 8.42 -2.77
CA ARG A 21 -7.67 7.70 -3.83
C ARG A 21 -7.57 8.47 -5.14
N ILE A 22 -7.09 7.80 -6.18
CA ILE A 22 -7.02 8.35 -7.54
C ILE A 22 -7.89 7.48 -8.43
N ASP A 23 -8.88 8.11 -9.06
CA ASP A 23 -9.86 7.45 -9.93
C ASP A 23 -10.57 6.22 -9.31
N GLY A 24 -10.73 6.23 -7.98
CA GLY A 24 -11.34 5.16 -7.17
C GLY A 24 -10.35 4.12 -6.63
N LEU A 25 -9.11 4.10 -7.11
CA LEU A 25 -8.06 3.19 -6.66
C LEU A 25 -7.40 3.75 -5.40
N ALA A 26 -7.17 2.91 -4.38
CA ALA A 26 -6.62 3.35 -3.11
C ALA A 26 -5.09 3.17 -3.09
N PHE A 27 -4.39 4.21 -2.66
CA PHE A 27 -2.98 4.14 -2.30
C PHE A 27 -2.87 4.10 -0.78
N VAL A 28 -2.29 3.01 -0.29
CA VAL A 28 -2.30 2.62 1.11
C VAL A 28 -0.86 2.59 1.59
N ARG A 29 -0.56 3.22 2.73
CA ARG A 29 0.79 3.24 3.32
C ARG A 29 0.82 2.40 4.60
N TYR A 30 1.93 1.70 4.83
CA TYR A 30 2.20 1.09 6.12
C TYR A 30 2.65 2.14 7.15
N ASN A 31 2.07 2.08 8.35
CA ASN A 31 2.34 2.98 9.46
C ASN A 31 3.31 2.34 10.46
N HIS A 32 4.56 2.81 10.43
CA HIS A 32 5.63 2.38 11.34
C HIS A 32 5.37 2.70 12.81
N SER A 33 4.37 3.52 13.14
CA SER A 33 4.09 3.96 14.52
C SER A 33 3.56 2.84 15.43
N THR A 34 3.29 1.65 14.90
CA THR A 34 2.63 0.55 15.64
C THR A 34 3.55 -0.60 16.05
N SER A 35 4.83 -0.60 15.64
CA SER A 35 5.80 -1.58 16.14
C SER A 35 6.47 -1.08 17.43
N SER A 36 6.41 -1.92 18.45
CA SER A 36 6.90 -1.70 19.81
C SER A 36 8.42 -1.41 19.89
N PRO A 37 8.90 -0.81 21.01
CA PRO A 37 10.27 -0.32 21.14
C PRO A 37 11.26 -1.46 21.31
N SER A 38 11.89 -1.90 20.23
CA SER A 38 13.15 -2.63 20.33
C SER A 38 14.22 -1.67 20.85
N SER A 39 14.91 -2.06 21.92
CA SER A 39 15.79 -1.24 22.77
C SER A 39 17.14 -0.87 22.16
N THR A 40 17.17 -0.61 20.86
CA THR A 40 18.28 0.06 20.17
C THR A 40 17.63 0.99 19.16
N PRO A 41 17.75 2.33 19.30
CA PRO A 41 17.28 3.21 18.25
C PRO A 41 17.99 2.80 16.96
N PRO A 42 17.30 2.44 15.87
CA PRO A 42 17.96 2.40 14.57
C PRO A 42 18.56 3.79 14.40
N ALA A 43 19.89 3.86 14.37
CA ALA A 43 20.63 5.10 14.15
C ALA A 43 19.90 5.85 13.03
N ALA A 44 19.45 7.07 13.33
CA ALA A 44 18.54 7.87 12.50
C ALA A 44 18.72 7.52 11.02
N SER A 45 17.84 6.63 10.52
CA SER A 45 18.11 5.93 9.27
C SER A 45 18.15 6.96 8.17
N GLU A 46 19.31 7.06 7.52
CA GLU A 46 19.48 7.63 6.19
C GLU A 46 18.25 7.30 5.35
N LYS A 47 17.71 8.32 4.66
CA LYS A 47 16.46 8.29 3.86
C LYS A 47 16.13 6.86 3.39
N ARG A 48 15.21 6.19 4.10
CA ARG A 48 14.71 4.89 3.66
C ARG A 48 14.14 5.06 2.25
N GLY A 49 14.47 4.14 1.36
CA GLY A 49 13.88 4.14 0.03
C GLY A 49 12.37 3.95 0.12
N GLU A 50 11.64 4.35 -0.91
CA GLU A 50 10.21 4.06 -1.02
C GLU A 50 9.99 2.86 -1.93
N VAL A 51 8.97 2.05 -1.63
CA VAL A 51 8.54 0.96 -2.49
C VAL A 51 7.03 1.05 -2.70
N LEU A 52 6.58 0.92 -3.94
CA LEU A 52 5.17 0.81 -4.29
C LEU A 52 4.88 -0.61 -4.80
N TYR A 53 4.10 -1.37 -4.02
CA TYR A 53 3.60 -2.67 -4.44
C TYR A 53 2.35 -2.51 -5.32
N LEU A 54 2.42 -3.08 -6.53
CA LEU A 54 1.29 -3.20 -7.43
C LEU A 54 0.72 -4.62 -7.34
N PRO A 55 -0.57 -4.79 -7.00
CA PRO A 55 -1.17 -6.11 -6.84
C PRO A 55 -1.33 -6.81 -8.19
N GLY A 56 -1.43 -8.14 -8.12
CA GLY A 56 -1.83 -8.95 -9.27
C GLY A 56 -3.32 -8.86 -9.57
N LEU A 57 -3.84 -9.87 -10.25
CA LEU A 57 -5.24 -9.93 -10.70
C LEU A 57 -6.26 -9.89 -9.57
N ASP A 58 -5.87 -10.26 -8.34
CA ASP A 58 -6.74 -10.21 -7.17
C ASP A 58 -7.01 -8.78 -6.69
N GLY A 59 -6.13 -7.82 -7.03
CA GLY A 59 -6.26 -6.41 -6.70
C GLY A 59 -6.22 -6.07 -5.21
N SER A 60 -6.07 -7.06 -4.32
CA SER A 60 -6.28 -6.89 -2.88
C SER A 60 -5.09 -6.24 -2.17
N GLY A 61 -3.88 -6.49 -2.69
CA GLY A 61 -2.61 -6.15 -2.05
C GLY A 61 -2.18 -7.16 -0.97
N CYS A 62 -3.05 -8.11 -0.59
CA CYS A 62 -2.81 -9.04 0.52
C CYS A 62 -1.75 -10.10 0.21
N THR A 63 -1.44 -10.33 -1.06
CA THR A 63 -0.34 -11.20 -1.51
C THR A 63 1.04 -10.71 -1.06
N LEU A 64 1.16 -9.45 -0.63
CA LEU A 64 2.35 -8.88 -0.01
C LEU A 64 2.61 -9.42 1.40
N GLY A 65 1.60 -9.97 2.07
CA GLY A 65 1.63 -10.37 3.48
C GLY A 65 2.88 -11.14 3.92
N PRO A 66 3.32 -12.19 3.20
CA PRO A 66 4.51 -12.95 3.59
C PRO A 66 5.83 -12.15 3.60
N GLN A 67 5.90 -11.00 2.92
CA GLN A 67 7.12 -10.19 2.78
C GLN A 67 7.05 -8.86 3.53
N ILE A 68 5.90 -8.51 4.09
CA ILE A 68 5.68 -7.16 4.64
C ILE A 68 6.62 -6.82 5.80
N SER A 69 6.91 -7.79 6.68
CA SER A 69 7.77 -7.58 7.85
C SER A 69 9.17 -7.15 7.49
N ASP A 70 9.70 -7.66 6.38
CA ASP A 70 11.07 -7.41 5.95
C ASP A 70 11.10 -6.10 5.14
N LEU A 71 10.13 -5.89 4.27
CA LEU A 71 10.00 -4.66 3.48
C LEU A 71 9.88 -3.42 4.36
N VAL A 72 9.08 -3.45 5.43
CA VAL A 72 8.93 -2.29 6.32
C VAL A 72 10.17 -2.03 7.19
N GLN A 73 11.09 -2.99 7.30
CA GLN A 73 12.37 -2.74 7.97
C GLN A 73 13.34 -1.94 7.12
N GLU A 74 13.16 -1.94 5.80
CA GLU A 74 14.08 -1.31 4.85
C GLU A 74 13.48 -0.11 4.10
N PHE A 75 12.16 -0.12 3.88
CA PHE A 75 11.48 0.83 3.00
C PHE A 75 10.28 1.52 3.66
N ASP A 76 9.93 2.68 3.12
CA ASP A 76 8.59 3.24 3.22
C ASP A 76 7.67 2.53 2.23
N VAL A 77 6.80 1.67 2.76
CA VAL A 77 5.97 0.76 1.94
C VAL A 77 4.62 1.37 1.60
N TRP A 78 4.37 1.44 0.30
CA TRP A 78 3.10 1.79 -0.32
C TRP A 78 2.50 0.60 -1.04
N VAL A 79 1.18 0.55 -1.09
CA VAL A 79 0.42 -0.53 -1.72
C VAL A 79 -0.76 0.06 -2.47
N LEU A 80 -0.90 -0.30 -3.74
CA LEU A 80 -2.11 -0.07 -4.51
C LEU A 80 -3.16 -1.12 -4.12
N SER A 81 -4.39 -0.69 -3.81
CA SER A 81 -5.56 -1.57 -3.67
C SER A 81 -6.63 -1.20 -4.69
N ILE A 82 -7.10 -2.19 -5.45
CA ILE A 82 -8.06 -2.02 -6.55
C ILE A 82 -9.40 -2.62 -6.11
N PRO A 83 -10.52 -1.85 -6.04
CA PRO A 83 -11.84 -2.33 -5.63
C PRO A 83 -12.31 -3.58 -6.41
N ALA A 84 -13.12 -4.45 -5.77
CA ALA A 84 -13.42 -5.78 -6.31
C ALA A 84 -14.43 -5.69 -7.48
N ASP A 85 -15.20 -4.62 -7.46
CA ASP A 85 -16.14 -4.16 -8.47
C ASP A 85 -15.48 -3.23 -9.50
N ASP A 86 -14.21 -2.84 -9.31
CA ASP A 86 -13.50 -2.04 -10.30
C ASP A 86 -13.24 -2.88 -11.57
N ARG A 87 -13.64 -2.32 -12.71
CA ARG A 87 -13.47 -2.91 -14.05
C ARG A 87 -12.67 -1.98 -14.96
N SER A 88 -11.81 -1.17 -14.35
CA SER A 88 -10.96 -0.21 -15.05
C SER A 88 -10.08 -0.93 -16.06
N SER A 89 -9.83 -0.26 -17.18
CA SER A 89 -8.78 -0.69 -18.10
C SER A 89 -7.41 -0.60 -17.42
N LEU A 90 -6.46 -1.40 -17.89
CA LEU A 90 -5.06 -1.29 -17.47
C LEU A 90 -4.53 0.14 -17.61
N SER A 91 -4.91 0.86 -18.68
CA SER A 91 -4.49 2.25 -18.89
C SER A 91 -4.94 3.19 -17.76
N LYS A 92 -6.13 2.98 -17.19
CA LYS A 92 -6.61 3.78 -16.06
C LYS A 92 -5.81 3.47 -14.79
N VAL A 93 -5.46 2.20 -14.55
CA VAL A 93 -4.58 1.82 -13.44
C VAL A 93 -3.20 2.46 -13.58
N VAL A 94 -2.61 2.40 -14.78
CA VAL A 94 -1.31 3.02 -15.08
C VAL A 94 -1.36 4.53 -14.86
N HIS A 95 -2.39 5.23 -15.34
CA HIS A 95 -2.53 6.67 -15.12
C HIS A 95 -2.66 7.04 -13.64
N ALA A 96 -3.41 6.26 -12.86
CA ALA A 96 -3.52 6.49 -11.42
C ALA A 96 -2.17 6.33 -10.73
N VAL A 97 -1.38 5.31 -11.10
CA VAL A 97 -0.02 5.10 -10.57
C VAL A 97 0.90 6.25 -10.95
N ILE A 98 0.89 6.70 -12.21
CA ILE A 98 1.71 7.85 -12.64
C ILE A 98 1.36 9.09 -11.83
N ARG A 99 0.07 9.42 -11.71
CA ARG A 99 -0.38 10.58 -10.92
C ARG A 99 0.04 10.52 -9.46
N HIS A 100 -0.05 9.35 -8.86
CA HIS A 100 0.42 9.14 -7.50
C HIS A 100 1.93 9.43 -7.40
N LEU A 101 2.74 8.88 -8.31
CA LEU A 101 4.19 9.09 -8.29
C LEU A 101 4.59 10.55 -8.55
N GLU A 102 3.96 11.21 -9.52
CA GLU A 102 4.20 12.64 -9.84
C GLU A 102 3.84 13.56 -8.67
N GLY A 103 2.69 13.34 -8.04
CA GLY A 103 2.27 14.12 -6.86
C GLY A 103 3.25 14.00 -5.69
N ARG A 104 3.97 12.88 -5.59
CA ARG A 104 4.99 12.65 -4.55
C ARG A 104 6.33 13.32 -4.85
N GLU A 105 6.68 13.51 -6.12
CA GLU A 105 7.88 14.24 -6.48
C GLU A 105 7.75 15.73 -6.16
N GLU A 106 6.54 16.31 -6.30
CA GLU A 106 6.27 17.71 -5.99
C GLU A 106 6.33 18.03 -4.48
N GLU A 107 6.09 17.05 -3.62
CA GLU A 107 6.11 17.20 -2.15
C GLU A 107 7.52 17.14 -1.53
N ARG A 108 8.57 16.85 -2.33
CA ARG A 108 9.93 16.54 -1.84
C ARG A 108 10.96 17.64 -2.10
#